data_AF-A0A5K0W2H3-F1
#
_entry.id   AF-A0A5K0W2H3-F1
#
_cell.length_a   1.000
_cell.length_b   1.000
_cell.length_c   1.000
_cell.angle_alpha   90.00
_cell.angle_beta   90.00
_cell.angle_gamma   90.00
#
_symmetry.space_group_name_H-M   'P 1'
#
loop_
_entity.id
_entity.type
_entity.pdbx_description
1 polymer ?
#
loop_
_entity_poly.entity_id
_entity_poly.type
_entity_poly.pdbx_seq_one_letter_code
_entity_poly.pdbx_strand_id
1 'polypeptide(L)' 'KASKVLSFGNDHGGRLKVFKADMIEPGSYDAAVEGCDGVFHVAAHMEFGVYSRQNP' A
#
# COMPACT_ATOMS: atom_id res chain seq x y z
N LYS A 1 -10.23 5.38 -6.80
CA LYS A 1 -9.53 4.16 -6.33
C LYS A 1 -8.33 4.49 -5.44
N ALA A 2 -7.34 5.28 -5.89
CA ALA A 2 -6.23 5.73 -5.04
C ALA A 2 -6.64 6.72 -3.93
N SER A 3 -7.61 7.59 -4.19
CA SER A 3 -8.11 8.61 -3.25
C SER A 3 -8.61 8.06 -1.91
N LYS A 4 -9.25 6.89 -1.91
CA LYS A 4 -9.78 6.25 -0.68
C LYS A 4 -8.70 5.56 0.15
N VAL A 5 -7.60 5.13 -0.49
CA VAL A 5 -6.46 4.52 0.21
C VAL A 5 -5.66 5.61 0.92
N LEU A 6 -5.50 6.77 0.28
CA LEU A 6 -4.85 7.93 0.90
C LEU A 6 -5.66 8.46 2.08
N SER A 7 -7.00 8.53 1.97
CA SER A 7 -7.84 8.95 3.10
C SER A 7 -7.74 7.99 4.29
N PHE A 8 -7.64 6.68 4.04
CA PHE A 8 -7.46 5.68 5.10
C PHE A 8 -6.20 5.91 5.96
N GLY A 9 -5.12 6.43 5.37
CA GLY A 9 -3.94 6.84 6.14
C GLY A 9 -4.22 8.02 7.06
N ASN A 10 -4.97 9.00 6.56
CA ASN A 10 -5.29 10.22 7.31
C ASN A 10 -6.23 9.96 8.50
N ASP A 11 -7.10 8.95 8.40
CA ASP A 11 -8.07 8.59 9.45
C ASP A 11 -7.43 7.81 10.62
N HIS A 12 -6.12 7.53 10.58
CA HIS A 12 -5.43 6.67 11.56
C HIS A 12 -4.59 7.44 12.60
N GLY A 13 -4.93 8.69 12.89
CA GLY A 13 -4.28 9.50 13.93
C GLY A 13 -2.76 9.66 13.74
N GLY A 14 -2.29 9.66 12.49
CA GLY A 14 -0.87 9.81 12.12
C GLY A 14 0.00 8.56 12.28
N ARG A 15 -0.54 7.44 12.79
CA ARG A 15 0.19 6.17 12.96
C ARG A 15 0.34 5.38 11.66
N LEU A 16 -0.44 5.72 10.65
CA LEU A 16 -0.35 5.15 9.30
C LEU A 16 -0.10 6.28 8.31
N LYS A 17 1.04 6.25 7.62
CA LYS A 17 1.35 7.15 6.51
C LYS A 17 1.28 6.35 5.22
N VAL A 18 0.49 6.82 4.26
CA VAL A 18 0.35 6.19 2.95
C VAL A 18 1.07 7.05 1.94
N PHE A 19 2.01 6.44 1.21
CA PHE A 19 2.79 7.10 0.17
C PHE A 19 2.37 6.57 -1.20
N LYS A 20 2.41 7.45 -2.21
CA LYS A 20 2.33 7.01 -3.60
C LYS A 20 3.76 6.65 -4.05
N ALA A 21 3.95 5.42 -4.52
CA ALA A 21 5.23 4.95 -5.03
C ALA A 21 5.03 4.00 -6.21
N ASP A 22 6.02 3.89 -7.09
CA ASP A 22 6.07 2.99 -8.24
C ASP A 22 7.43 2.27 -8.29
N MET A 23 7.43 0.98 -8.62
CA MET A 23 8.63 0.14 -8.70
C MET A 23 9.53 0.49 -9.89
N ILE A 24 8.97 1.10 -10.94
CA ILE A 24 9.72 1.49 -12.14
C ILE A 24 10.38 2.85 -11.94
N GLU A 25 9.83 3.71 -11.08
CA GLU A 25 10.34 5.04 -10.82
C GLU A 25 11.45 4.99 -9.74
N PRO A 26 12.72 5.29 -10.08
CA PRO A 26 13.80 5.29 -9.11
C PRO A 26 13.54 6.32 -7.99
N GLY A 27 13.82 5.95 -6.74
CA GLY A 27 13.64 6.83 -5.57
C GLY A 27 12.18 7.00 -5.11
N SER A 28 11.21 6.35 -5.76
CA SER A 28 9.78 6.50 -5.43
C SER A 28 9.43 6.02 -4.01
N TYR A 29 10.30 5.22 -3.38
CA TYR A 29 10.13 4.71 -2.02
C TYR A 29 10.91 5.47 -0.94
N ASP A 30 11.79 6.42 -1.31
CA ASP A 30 12.75 7.02 -0.38
C ASP A 30 12.06 7.67 0.83
N ALA A 31 11.02 8.47 0.56
CA ALA A 31 10.23 9.12 1.62
C ALA A 31 9.45 8.13 2.50
N ALA A 32 9.13 6.94 1.98
CA ALA A 32 8.40 5.92 2.73
C ALA A 32 9.31 5.11 3.67
N VAL A 33 10.61 5.00 3.35
CA VAL A 33 11.59 4.23 4.13
C VAL A 33 12.45 5.10 5.05
N GLU A 34 12.42 6.43 4.88
CA GLU A 34 13.18 7.36 5.71
C GLU A 34 12.88 7.17 7.21
N GLY A 35 13.93 6.88 7.98
CA GLY A 35 13.85 6.71 9.44
C GLY A 35 13.19 5.40 9.90
N CYS A 36 12.91 4.46 9.00
CA CYS A 36 12.40 3.14 9.36
C CYS A 36 13.51 2.20 9.83
N ASP A 37 13.25 1.43 10.90
CA ASP A 37 14.19 0.42 11.40
C ASP A 37 14.29 -0.83 10.49
N GLY A 38 13.25 -1.09 9.70
CA GLY A 38 13.18 -2.23 8.80
C GLY A 38 12.13 -2.07 7.70
N VAL A 39 12.31 -2.80 6.60
CA VAL A 39 11.42 -2.76 5.43
C VAL A 39 10.95 -4.17 5.09
N PHE A 40 9.65 -4.34 4.93
CA PHE A 40 9.04 -5.58 4.45
C PHE A 40 8.64 -5.41 2.98
N HIS A 41 9.40 -6.02 2.07
CA HIS A 41 9.06 -6.03 0.65
C HIS A 41 8.33 -7.32 0.28
N VAL A 42 7.05 -7.22 -0.06
CA VAL A 42 6.23 -8.35 -0.53
C VAL A 42 6.32 -8.42 -2.05
N ALA A 43 7.35 -9.09 -2.56
CA ALA A 43 7.63 -9.22 -4.00
C ALA A 43 6.74 -10.26 -4.74
N ALA A 44 5.82 -10.91 -4.04
CA ALA A 44 4.94 -11.92 -4.62
C ALA A 44 3.60 -11.29 -5.01
N HIS A 45 3.25 -11.38 -6.30
CA HIS A 45 1.94 -10.96 -6.78
C HIS A 45 0.84 -11.83 -6.15
N MET A 46 -0.18 -11.20 -5.56
CA MET A 46 -1.35 -11.88 -5.01
C MET A 46 -2.48 -11.80 -6.03
N GLU A 47 -3.02 -12.94 -6.45
CA GLU A 47 -4.23 -12.93 -7.27
C GLU A 47 -5.45 -12.75 -6.37
N PHE A 48 -6.11 -11.59 -6.48
CA PHE A 48 -7.37 -11.35 -5.77
C PHE A 48 -8.51 -12.05 -6.51
N GLY A 49 -8.69 -13.33 -6.19
CA GLY A 49 -9.87 -14.08 -6.59
C GLY A 49 -11.10 -13.52 -5.88
N VAL A 50 -11.85 -12.65 -6.56
CA VAL A 50 -13.24 -12.38 -6.18
C VAL A 50 -14.00 -13.65 -6.53
N TYR A 51 -14.07 -14.60 -5.60
CA TYR A 51 -15.09 -15.64 -5.67
C TYR A 51 -16.42 -14.91 -5.50
N SER A 52 -17.07 -14.60 -6.61
CA SER A 52 -18.50 -14.38 -6.64
C SER A 52 -19.11 -15.58 -5.94
N ARG A 53 -19.56 -15.42 -4.69
CA ARG A 53 -20.48 -16.39 -4.10
C ARG A 53 -21.74 -16.35 -4.96
N GLN A 54 -21.78 -17.14 -6.04
CA GLN A 54 -23.05 -17.57 -6.58
C GLN A 54 -23.61 -18.52 -5.53
N ASN A 55 -24.47 -17.96 -4.68
CA ASN A 55 -25.36 -18.76 -3.87
C ASN A 55 -26.24 -19.56 -4.84
N PRO A 56 -26.37 -20.90 -4.68
CA PRO A 56 -27.36 -21.66 -5.43
C PRO A 56 -28.78 -21.16 -5.16
#